data_AF-A0AAW1URB3-F1
#
_entry.id   AF-A0AAW1URB3-F1
#
_cell.length_a   1.000
_cell.length_b   1.000
_cell.length_c   1.000
_cell.angle_alpha   90.00
_cell.angle_beta   90.00
_cell.angle_gamma   90.00
#
_symmetry.space_group_name_H-M   'P 1'
#
loop_
_entity.id
_entity.type
_entity.pdbx_description
1 polymer ?
#
loop_
_entity_poly.entity_id
_entity_poly.type
_entity_poly.pdbx_seq_one_letter_code
_entity_poly.pdbx_strand_id
1 'polypeptide(L)' 'MVKSMKEEDKICEQIFEATVIRGKDGAYTVTIPFKADPQELGVSQIKALARMLKLEKSFNRDEELKTSYI' A
#
# COMPACT_ATOMS: atom_id res chain seq x y z
N MET A 1 -31.39 26.47 -16.18
CA MET A 1 -30.06 26.77 -16.74
C MET A 1 -29.14 25.61 -16.40
N VAL A 2 -28.74 24.81 -17.38
CA VAL A 2 -27.75 23.74 -17.14
C VAL A 2 -26.40 24.42 -17.01
N LYS A 3 -25.86 24.47 -15.79
CA LYS A 3 -24.53 25.00 -15.50
C LYS A 3 -23.54 24.15 -16.30
N SER A 4 -22.94 24.73 -17.33
CA SER A 4 -21.83 24.09 -18.06
C SER A 4 -20.65 23.96 -17.10
N MET A 5 -20.47 22.78 -16.53
CA MET A 5 -19.31 22.47 -15.69
C MET A 5 -18.05 22.50 -16.55
N LYS A 6 -16.97 23.10 -16.01
CA LYS A 6 -15.66 23.00 -16.64
C LYS A 6 -15.23 21.53 -16.64
N GLU A 7 -14.37 21.17 -17.58
CA GLU A 7 -13.91 19.77 -17.67
C GLU A 7 -13.19 19.33 -16.39
N GLU A 8 -12.44 20.23 -15.77
CA GLU A 8 -11.81 20.03 -14.46
C GLU A 8 -12.84 19.71 -13.35
N ASP A 9 -13.98 20.41 -13.34
CA ASP A 9 -15.04 20.17 -12.36
C ASP A 9 -15.64 18.77 -12.53
N LYS A 10 -15.80 18.31 -13.77
CA LYS A 10 -16.32 16.95 -14.05
C LYS A 10 -15.33 15.88 -13.61
N ILE A 11 -14.04 16.07 -13.85
CA ILE A 11 -12.99 15.14 -13.44
C ILE A 11 -12.94 15.04 -11.92
N CYS A 12 -13.03 16.17 -11.22
CA CYS A 12 -13.11 16.21 -9.76
C CYS A 12 -14.32 15.43 -9.23
N GLU A 13 -15.51 15.63 -9.81
CA GLU A 13 -16.72 14.91 -9.41
C GLU A 13 -16.57 13.41 -9.62
N GLN A 14 -16.05 12.98 -10.77
CA GLN A 14 -15.80 11.57 -11.07
C GLN A 14 -14.83 10.92 -10.07
N ILE A 15 -13.76 11.62 -9.70
CA ILE A 15 -12.81 11.13 -8.69
C ILE A 15 -13.49 11.03 -7.32
N PHE A 16 -14.29 12.03 -6.95
CA PHE A 16 -15.01 12.03 -5.68
C PHE A 16 -16.01 10.86 -5.60
N GLU A 17 -16.86 10.68 -6.61
CA GLU A 17 -17.82 9.58 -6.68
C GLU A 17 -17.14 8.20 -6.67
N ALA A 18 -15.98 8.07 -7.34
CA ALA A 18 -15.26 6.80 -7.40
C ALA A 18 -14.50 6.45 -6.12
N THR A 19 -14.08 7.44 -5.32
CA THR A 19 -13.18 7.22 -4.18
C THR A 19 -13.83 7.48 -2.82
N VAL A 20 -14.92 8.24 -2.75
CA VAL A 20 -15.52 8.70 -1.48
C VAL A 20 -16.86 8.03 -1.22
N ILE A 21 -16.99 7.42 -0.05
CA ILE A 21 -18.22 6.78 0.43
C ILE A 21 -18.64 7.41 1.74
N ARG A 22 -19.91 7.83 1.85
CA ARG A 22 -20.48 8.33 3.10
C ARG A 22 -21.13 7.18 3.88
N GLY A 23 -20.59 6.90 5.06
CA GLY A 23 -21.09 5.91 6.00
C GLY A 23 -22.43 6.31 6.64
N LYS A 24 -23.13 5.33 7.21
CA LYS A 24 -24.42 5.53 7.91
C LYS A 24 -24.28 6.35 9.19
N ASP A 25 -23.10 6.35 9.78
CA ASP A 25 -22.67 7.17 10.91
C ASP A 25 -22.35 8.62 10.53
N GLY A 26 -22.37 8.95 9.23
CA GLY A 26 -22.02 10.27 8.71
C GLY A 26 -20.53 10.48 8.48
N ALA A 27 -19.69 9.47 8.73
CA ALA A 27 -18.27 9.53 8.41
C ALA A 27 -18.04 9.36 6.90
N TYR A 28 -16.95 9.94 6.38
CA TYR A 28 -16.52 9.73 5.00
C TYR A 28 -15.35 8.76 4.97
N THR A 29 -15.45 7.73 4.13
CA THR A 29 -14.36 6.81 3.80
C THR A 29 -13.83 7.19 2.43
N VAL A 30 -12.51 7.37 2.32
CA VAL A 30 -11.84 7.74 1.08
C VAL A 30 -10.89 6.63 0.66
N THR A 31 -11.09 6.08 -0.53
CA THR A 31 -10.20 5.10 -1.15
C THR A 31 -9.10 5.84 -1.88
N ILE A 32 -7.90 5.82 -1.31
CA ILE A 32 -6.73 6.43 -1.97
C ILE A 32 -6.26 5.47 -3.08
N PRO A 33 -6.28 5.89 -4.36
CA PRO A 33 -5.82 5.03 -5.43
C PRO A 33 -4.31 4.76 -5.28
N PHE A 34 -3.91 3.50 -5.50
CA PHE A 34 -2.49 3.15 -5.53
C PHE A 34 -1.82 3.75 -6.77
N LYS A 35 -0.56 4.20 -6.63
CA LYS A 35 0.23 4.72 -7.75
C LYS A 35 0.60 3.65 -8.80
N ALA A 36 0.55 2.39 -8.42
CA ALA A 36 0.84 1.22 -9.25
C ALA A 36 -0.13 0.08 -8.86
N ASP A 37 -0.25 -0.93 -9.70
CA ASP A 37 -1.10 -2.10 -9.40
C ASP A 37 -0.62 -2.76 -8.09
N PRO A 38 -1.45 -2.83 -7.04
CA PRO A 38 -1.08 -3.49 -5.80
C PRO A 38 -0.80 -4.99 -5.96
N GLN A 39 -1.22 -5.61 -7.07
CA GLN A 39 -0.85 -6.99 -7.42
C GLN A 39 0.59 -7.12 -7.90
N GLU A 40 1.22 -6.03 -8.37
CA GLU A 40 2.66 -6.00 -8.62
C GLU A 40 3.40 -5.93 -7.28
N LEU A 41 3.43 -7.08 -6.59
CA LEU A 41 4.33 -7.31 -5.47
C LEU A 41 5.74 -7.08 -5.98
N GLY A 42 6.32 -5.93 -5.64
CA GLY A 42 7.69 -5.61 -5.99
C GLY A 42 8.69 -6.62 -5.39
N VAL A 43 9.98 -6.29 -5.45
CA VAL A 43 11.06 -7.18 -4.99
C VAL A 43 11.13 -7.40 -3.47
N SER A 44 10.07 -7.09 -2.71
CA SER A 44 10.01 -7.23 -1.24
C SER A 44 10.26 -8.68 -0.81
N GLN A 45 9.61 -9.64 -1.46
CA GLN A 45 9.79 -11.07 -1.17
C GLN A 45 11.23 -11.52 -1.42
N ILE A 46 11.80 -11.14 -2.57
CA ILE A 46 13.19 -11.48 -2.94
C ILE A 46 14.16 -10.88 -1.91
N LYS A 47 13.96 -9.61 -1.53
CA LYS A 47 14.78 -8.93 -0.51
C LYS A 47 14.62 -9.55 0.87
N ALA A 48 13.42 -9.96 1.26
CA ALA A 48 13.15 -10.65 2.53
C ALA A 48 13.88 -11.99 2.57
N LEU A 49 13.77 -12.80 1.51
CA LEU A 49 14.44 -14.10 1.40
C LEU A 49 15.97 -13.96 1.47
N ALA A 50 16.55 -13.01 0.73
CA ALA A 50 17.98 -12.77 0.75
C ALA A 50 18.49 -12.39 2.15
N ARG A 51 17.74 -11.56 2.88
CA ARG A 51 18.06 -11.19 4.26
C ARG A 51 17.96 -12.40 5.20
N MET A 52 16.91 -13.18 5.07
CA MET A 52 16.72 -14.42 5.86
C MET A 52 17.89 -15.38 5.66
N LEU A 53 18.27 -15.70 4.42
CA LEU A 53 19.38 -16.59 4.12
C LEU A 53 20.74 -16.07 4.64
N LYS A 54 20.92 -14.75 4.66
CA LYS A 54 22.12 -14.14 5.24
C LYS A 54 22.14 -14.28 6.77
N LEU A 55 21.00 -14.08 7.43
CA LEU A 55 20.86 -14.30 8.87
C LEU A 55 21.14 -15.75 9.25
N GLU A 56 20.57 -16.71 8.52
CA GLU A 56 20.84 -18.15 8.73
C GLU A 56 22.33 -18.48 8.65
N LYS A 57 23.04 -17.90 7.66
CA LYS A 57 24.51 -18.07 7.56
C LYS A 57 25.25 -17.48 8.74
N SER A 58 24.84 -16.31 9.22
CA SER A 58 25.44 -15.66 10.39
C SER A 58 25.20 -16.47 11.66
N PHE A 59 23.97 -16.95 11.87
CA PHE A 59 23.57 -17.78 13.01
C PHE A 59 24.31 -19.11 13.05
N ASN A 60 24.62 -19.72 11.90
CA ASN A 60 25.42 -20.94 11.85
C ASN A 60 26.89 -20.71 12.22
N ARG A 61 27.40 -19.49 12.09
CA ARG A 61 28.77 -19.14 12.47
C ARG A 61 28.85 -18.66 13.92
N ASP A 62 27.78 -18.07 14.43
CA ASP A 62 27.71 -17.41 15.73
C ASP A 62 26.41 -17.82 16.44
N GLU A 63 26.56 -18.78 17.35
CA GLU A 63 25.44 -19.38 18.09
C GLU A 63 24.88 -18.42 19.16
N GLU A 64 25.72 -17.52 19.68
CA GLU A 64 25.31 -16.48 20.63
C GLU A 64 24.44 -15.41 19.93
N LEU A 65 24.84 -15.01 18.72
CA LEU A 65 24.03 -14.15 17.85
C LEU A 65 22.69 -14.78 17.50
N LYS A 66 22.65 -16.09 17.24
CA LYS A 66 21.39 -16.82 17.01
C LYS A 66 20.48 -16.77 18.24
N THR A 67 21.05 -17.05 19.41
CA THR A 67 20.31 -17.13 20.68
C THR A 67 19.72 -15.79 21.09
N SER A 68 20.41 -14.67 20.83
CA SER A 68 19.91 -13.33 21.14
C SER A 68 18.81 -12.80 20.20
N TYR A 69 18.59 -13.44 19.05
CA TYR A 69 17.60 -13.03 18.06
C TYR A 69 16.25 -13.75 18.19
N ILE A 70 16.23 -14.88 18.91
CA ILE A 70 15.06 -15.73 19.18
C ILE A 70 14.50 -15.38 20.55
#